data_AF-A0AAV9DLC4-F1
#
_entry.id   AF-A0AAV9DLC4-F1
#
_cell.length_a   1.000
_cell.length_b   1.000
_cell.length_c   1.000
_cell.angle_alpha   90.00
_cell.angle_beta   90.00
_cell.angle_gamma   90.00
#
_symmetry.space_group_name_H-M   'P 1'
#
loop_
_entity.id
_entity.type
_entity.pdbx_description
1 polymer ?
#
loop_
_entity_poly.entity_id
_entity_poly.type
_entity_poly.pdbx_seq_one_letter_code
_entity_poly.pdbx_strand_id
1 'polypeptide(L)'
;MRPHENKDSVTVYGTGETKGVLNLEEDVAAFAIKTVDDPRTLNRLVICKPPKNTVTQLGLIELWEKKTGKKYKRIHLPEEEIVGSPRRCPSRTTYV
;
A
#
# COMPACT_ATOMS: atom_id res chain seq x y z
N MET A 1 -3.05 -4.70 19.70
CA MET A 1 -4.13 -4.14 18.85
C MET A 1 -4.47 -2.76 19.41
N ARG A 2 -4.37 -1.68 18.62
CA ARG A 2 -4.47 -0.31 19.18
C ARG A 2 -5.94 0.03 19.54
N PRO A 3 -6.23 0.71 20.67
CA PRO A 3 -7.56 0.73 21.28
C PRO A 3 -8.54 1.81 20.77
N HIS A 4 -8.21 2.57 19.72
CA HIS A 4 -8.97 3.76 19.30
C HIS A 4 -9.41 3.74 17.83
N GLU A 5 -9.35 2.60 17.15
CA GLU A 5 -9.83 2.52 15.77
C GLU A 5 -11.35 2.49 15.76
N ASN A 6 -11.95 3.53 15.19
CA ASN A 6 -13.34 3.51 14.78
C ASN A 6 -13.49 2.43 13.69
N LYS A 7 -13.95 1.25 14.10
CA LYS A 7 -13.96 0.00 13.31
C LYS A 7 -14.85 0.05 12.05
N ASP A 8 -15.60 1.13 11.87
CA ASP A 8 -16.60 1.26 10.81
C ASP A 8 -16.19 2.27 9.73
N SER A 9 -14.99 2.87 9.81
CA SER A 9 -14.50 3.83 8.83
C SER A 9 -13.13 3.47 8.27
N VAL A 10 -12.91 3.82 6.99
CA VAL A 10 -11.64 3.64 6.28
C VAL A 10 -11.22 4.94 5.63
N THR A 11 -9.95 5.30 5.77
CA THR A 11 -9.38 6.49 5.11
C THR A 11 -8.99 6.15 3.67
N VAL A 12 -9.42 6.97 2.73
CA VAL A 12 -9.08 6.91 1.31
C VAL A 12 -8.14 8.07 0.99
N TYR A 13 -6.98 7.79 0.42
CA TYR A 13 -6.00 8.83 0.07
C TYR A 13 -6.31 9.40 -1.32
N GLY A 14 -6.50 10.71 -1.40
CA GLY A 14 -6.99 11.37 -2.61
C GLY A 14 -8.33 10.80 -3.07
N THR A 15 -8.45 10.49 -4.36
CA THR A 15 -9.65 9.85 -4.93
C THR A 15 -9.71 8.34 -4.65
N GLY A 16 -8.58 7.70 -4.32
CA GLY A 16 -8.47 6.25 -4.17
C GLY A 16 -8.50 5.45 -5.49
N GLU A 17 -8.54 6.13 -6.64
CA GLU A 17 -8.57 5.52 -7.98
C GLU A 17 -7.17 5.23 -8.55
N THR A 18 -6.14 5.79 -7.93
CA THR A 18 -4.74 5.56 -8.32
C THR A 18 -4.39 4.08 -8.17
N LYS A 19 -3.75 3.53 -9.21
CA LYS A 19 -3.31 2.13 -9.23
C LYS A 19 -2.01 1.96 -8.45
N GLY A 20 -2.01 1.02 -7.51
CA GLY A 20 -0.84 0.50 -6.81
C GLY A 20 -0.61 -0.97 -7.14
N VAL A 21 0.59 -1.48 -6.86
CA VAL A 21 0.91 -2.89 -6.96
C VAL A 21 1.08 -3.44 -5.55
N LEU A 22 0.28 -4.44 -5.18
CA LEU A 22 0.37 -5.10 -3.88
C LEU A 22 0.85 -6.54 -4.07
N ASN A 23 2.06 -6.83 -3.61
CA ASN A 23 2.63 -8.18 -3.65
C ASN A 23 2.70 -8.72 -2.23
N LEU A 24 2.45 -10.02 -2.07
CA LEU A 24 2.70 -10.71 -0.81
C LEU A 24 4.22 -10.75 -0.57
N GLU A 25 4.63 -10.57 0.68
CA GLU A 25 6.04 -10.51 1.08
C GLU A 25 6.81 -11.79 0.69
N GLU A 26 6.16 -12.95 0.81
CA GLU A 26 6.72 -14.25 0.43
C GLU A 26 7.03 -14.33 -1.08
N ASP A 27 6.14 -13.80 -1.92
CA ASP A 27 6.34 -13.76 -3.38
C ASP A 27 7.47 -12.80 -3.76
N VAL A 28 7.60 -11.68 -3.05
CA VAL A 28 8.71 -10.73 -3.24
C VAL A 28 10.05 -11.39 -2.90
N ALA A 29 10.12 -12.12 -1.78
CA ALA A 29 11.33 -12.84 -1.38
C ALA A 29 11.70 -13.94 -2.39
N ALA A 30 10.73 -14.75 -2.81
CA ALA A 30 10.94 -15.79 -3.82
C ALA A 30 11.39 -15.20 -5.16
N PHE A 31 10.83 -14.06 -5.57
CA PHE A 31 11.23 -13.37 -6.78
C PHE A 31 12.64 -12.79 -6.66
N ALA A 32 12.99 -12.19 -5.52
CA ALA A 32 14.35 -11.68 -5.27
C ALA A 32 15.39 -12.79 -5.39
N ILE A 33 15.18 -13.96 -4.77
CA ILE A 33 16.10 -15.11 -4.87
C ILE A 33 16.27 -15.55 -6.33
N LYS A 34 15.17 -15.66 -7.09
CA LYS A 34 15.22 -16.02 -8.52
C LYS A 34 16.01 -15.03 -9.36
N THR A 35 16.01 -13.75 -8.99
CA THR A 35 16.74 -12.72 -9.74
C THR A 35 18.24 -12.72 -9.50
N VAL A 36 18.76 -13.39 -8.46
CA VAL A 36 20.20 -13.42 -8.14
C VAL A 36 20.98 -14.23 -9.18
N ASP A 37 20.46 -15.40 -9.56
CA ASP A 37 21.15 -16.35 -10.45
C ASP A 37 20.71 -16.24 -11.92
N ASP A 38 19.77 -15.32 -12.24
CA ASP A 38 19.30 -15.14 -13.62
C ASP A 38 20.25 -14.19 -14.37
N PRO A 39 20.99 -14.65 -15.41
CA PRO A 39 21.90 -13.77 -16.15
C PRO A 39 21.19 -12.60 -16.84
N ARG A 40 19.86 -12.66 -17.04
CA ARG A 40 19.07 -11.59 -17.66
C ARG A 40 18.89 -10.37 -16.75
N THR A 41 19.06 -10.52 -15.44
CA THR A 41 18.87 -9.45 -14.44
C THR A 41 20.19 -8.76 -14.07
N LEU A 42 21.33 -9.30 -14.51
CA LEU A 42 22.66 -8.73 -14.23
C LEU A 42 22.73 -7.27 -14.70
N ASN A 43 23.05 -6.36 -13.76
CA ASN A 43 23.12 -4.91 -13.99
C ASN A 43 21.80 -4.30 -14.53
N ARG A 44 20.64 -4.86 -14.15
CA ARG A 44 19.32 -4.35 -14.52
C ARG A 44 18.47 -4.01 -13.30
N LEU A 45 17.57 -3.03 -13.48
CA LEU A 45 16.48 -2.78 -12.54
C LEU A 45 15.36 -3.79 -12.83
N VAL A 46 15.01 -4.60 -11.83
CA VAL A 46 13.90 -5.56 -11.92
C VAL A 46 12.68 -5.00 -11.19
N ILE A 47 11.53 -4.96 -11.87
CA ILE A 47 10.27 -4.42 -11.32
C ILE A 47 9.27 -5.56 -11.10
N CYS A 48 8.90 -5.79 -9.84
CA CYS A 48 7.90 -6.79 -9.44
C CYS A 48 6.47 -6.25 -9.66
N LYS A 49 5.98 -6.29 -10.90
CA LYS A 49 4.63 -5.81 -11.26
C LYS A 49 3.78 -6.88 -11.93
N PRO A 50 3.28 -7.88 -11.18
CA PRO A 50 2.34 -8.84 -11.72
C PRO A 50 1.03 -8.14 -12.13
N PRO A 51 0.48 -8.44 -13.32
CA PRO A 51 -0.67 -7.71 -13.87
C PRO A 51 -1.93 -7.86 -13.01
N LYS A 52 -2.11 -9.01 -12.35
CA LYS A 52 -3.26 -9.28 -11.47
C LYS A 52 -3.21 -8.55 -10.13
N ASN A 53 -2.05 -8.03 -9.75
CA ASN A 53 -1.84 -7.38 -8.45
C ASN A 53 -1.87 -5.86 -8.55
N THR A 54 -2.14 -5.33 -9.75
CA THR A 54 -2.35 -3.90 -9.96
C THR A 54 -3.80 -3.56 -9.57
N VAL A 55 -3.97 -2.92 -8.43
CA VAL A 55 -5.28 -2.63 -7.81
C VAL A 55 -5.39 -1.15 -7.43
N THR A 56 -6.61 -0.65 -7.30
CA THR A 56 -6.88 0.68 -6.73
C THR A 56 -7.24 0.54 -5.25
N GLN A 57 -7.11 1.60 -4.47
CA GLN A 57 -7.50 1.57 -3.05
C GLN A 57 -9.01 1.30 -2.91
N LEU A 58 -9.84 1.92 -3.76
CA LEU A 58 -11.29 1.66 -3.76
C LEU A 58 -11.62 0.21 -4.10
N GLY A 59 -10.97 -0.37 -5.11
CA GLY A 59 -11.16 -1.77 -5.46
C GLY A 59 -10.73 -2.72 -4.35
N LEU A 60 -9.66 -2.40 -3.62
CA LEU A 60 -9.21 -3.17 -2.47
C LEU A 60 -10.23 -3.11 -1.32
N ILE A 61 -10.77 -1.92 -1.02
CA ILE A 61 -11.82 -1.74 -0.01
C ILE A 61 -13.06 -2.55 -0.39
N GLU A 62 -13.49 -2.53 -1.65
CA GLU A 62 -14.64 -3.30 -2.13
C GLU A 62 -14.45 -4.81 -2.00
N LEU A 63 -13.26 -5.31 -2.35
CA LEU A 63 -12.90 -6.71 -2.14
C LEU A 63 -12.93 -7.08 -0.64
N TRP A 64 -12.47 -6.19 0.22
CA TRP A 64 -12.48 -6.38 1.66
C TRP A 64 -13.90 -6.38 2.26
N GLU A 65 -14.75 -5.45 1.83
CA GLU A 65 -16.18 -5.41 2.17
C GLU A 65 -16.90 -6.69 1.73
N LYS A 66 -16.64 -7.16 0.50
CA LYS A 66 -17.21 -8.41 -0.01
C LYS A 66 -16.76 -9.62 0.81
N LYS A 67 -15.48 -9.67 1.20
CA LYS A 67 -14.91 -10.77 1.99
C LYS A 67 -15.45 -10.81 3.42
N THR A 68 -15.69 -9.65 4.03
CA THR A 68 -16.10 -9.53 5.44
C THR A 68 -17.61 -9.39 5.62
N GLY A 69 -18.36 -9.07 4.56
CA GLY A 69 -19.79 -8.78 4.61
C GLY A 69 -20.12 -7.44 5.28
N LYS A 70 -19.12 -6.61 5.60
CA LYS A 70 -19.29 -5.32 6.28
C LYS A 70 -19.13 -4.17 5.29
N LYS A 71 -19.79 -3.06 5.59
CA LYS A 71 -19.63 -1.79 4.85
C LYS A 71 -18.88 -0.79 5.70
N TYR A 72 -17.93 -0.09 5.10
CA TYR A 72 -17.12 0.92 5.78
C TYR A 72 -17.48 2.32 5.28
N LYS A 73 -17.56 3.28 6.20
CA LYS A 73 -17.63 4.70 5.86
C LYS A 73 -16.28 5.14 5.30
N ARG A 74 -16.25 5.54 4.03
CA ARG A 74 -15.05 6.03 3.35
C ARG A 74 -14.82 7.51 3.70
N ILE A 75 -13.66 7.85 4.22
CA ILE A 75 -13.25 9.22 4.54
C ILE A 75 -12.11 9.59 3.61
N HIS A 76 -12.34 10.53 2.68
CA HIS A 76 -11.30 10.97 1.75
C HIS A 76 -10.39 11.99 2.40
N LEU A 77 -9.08 11.74 2.32
CA LEU A 77 -8.02 12.65 2.74
C LEU A 77 -7.43 13.30 1.48
N PRO A 78 -7.64 14.60 1.25
CA PRO A 78 -7.17 15.29 0.05
C PRO A 78 -5.65 15.40 0.02
N GLU A 79 -5.08 15.57 -1.17
CA GLU A 79 -3.62 15.61 -1.38
C GLU A 79 -2.96 16.74 -0.59
N GLU A 80 -3.60 17.91 -0.53
CA GLU A 80 -3.11 19.10 0.16
C GLU A 80 -2.91 18.83 1.66
N GLU A 81 -3.78 18.02 2.27
CA GLU A 81 -3.64 17.61 3.66
C GLU A 81 -2.47 16.62 3.85
N ILE A 82 -2.25 15.72 2.89
CA ILE A 82 -1.12 14.77 2.92
C ILE A 82 0.21 15.53 2.79
N VAL A 83 0.32 16.41 1.79
CA VAL A 83 1.52 17.20 1.49
C VAL A 83 1.77 18.28 2.53
N GLY A 84 0.72 18.82 3.15
CA GLY A 84 0.81 19.81 4.23
C GLY A 84 1.16 19.23 5.61
N SER A 85 1.07 17.90 5.78
CA SER A 85 1.32 17.22 7.06
C SER A 85 2.79 16.91 7.45
N PRO A 86 3.87 17.10 6.67
CA PRO A 86 5.21 16.68 7.10
C PRO A 86 5.72 17.48 8.32
N ARG A 87 5.18 18.68 8.59
CA ARG A 87 5.49 19.46 9.80
C ARG A 87 4.91 18.88 11.10
N ARG A 88 3.91 17.99 11.03
CA ARG A 88 3.21 17.45 12.21
C ARG A 88 3.73 16.09 12.68
N CYS A 89 4.55 15.41 11.88
CA CYS A 89 5.22 14.18 12.29
C CYS A 89 6.66 14.50 12.70
N PRO A 90 6.96 14.72 13.99
CA PRO A 90 8.33 14.94 14.42
C PRO A 90 9.13 13.65 14.15
N SER A 91 10.04 13.70 13.18
CA SER A 91 11.04 12.67 12.99
C SER A 91 12.00 12.70 14.18
N ARG A 92 11.86 11.73 15.09
CA ARG A 92 12.84 11.51 16.16
C ARG A 92 14.09 10.89 15.54
N THR A 93 14.94 11.72 14.93
CA THR A 93 16.26 11.27 14.46
C THR A 93 17.29 11.60 15.54
N THR A 94 17.46 10.70 16.50
CA THR A 94 18.72 10.61 17.25
C THR A 94 19.69 9.85 16.38
N TYR A 95 20.67 10.54 15.80
CA TYR A 95 21.90 9.92 15.33
C TYR A 95 22.70 9.47 16.57
N VAL A 96 23.11 8.21 16.61
CA VAL A 96 24.18 7.68 17.47
C VAL A 96 25.47 7.59 16.66
#